data_AF-A0A952RJ68-F1
#
_entry.id   AF-A0A952RJ68-F1
#
_cell.length_a   1.000
_cell.length_b   1.000
_cell.length_c   1.000
_cell.angle_alpha   90.00
_cell.angle_beta   90.00
_cell.angle_gamma   90.00
#
_symmetry.space_group_name_H-M   'P 1'
#
loop_
_entity.id
_entity.type
_entity.pdbx_description
1 polymer ?
#
loop_
_entity_poly.entity_id
_entity_poly.type
_entity_poly.pdbx_seq_one_letter_code
_entity_poly.pdbx_strand_id
1 'polypeptide(L)'
;MNVSRLFALSSVVGLVGVVGCSDAIQAANPFPEKQARCDFRPEKPQCTDWRKFQGPSMATMQGVCSATPNASYNEGSTCPVEDMLGGCQTESGDGTLQTNWFYKSDDYKEVADVQKKCTDDKTTFVNPS
;
A
#
# COMPACT_ATOMS: atom_id res chain seq x y z
N MET A 1 84.19 -7.59 10.15
CA MET A 1 83.83 -8.92 9.59
C MET A 1 82.30 -9.00 9.60
N ASN A 2 81.55 -9.47 8.62
CA ASN A 2 81.69 -9.70 7.19
C ASN A 2 80.22 -9.91 6.69
N VAL A 3 79.85 -9.33 5.55
CA VAL A 3 78.81 -9.73 4.57
C VAL A 3 77.32 -9.90 4.94
N SER A 4 76.52 -8.95 4.44
CA SER A 4 75.39 -9.03 3.46
C SER A 4 74.24 -10.07 3.48
N ARG A 5 73.04 -9.51 3.19
CA ARG A 5 71.83 -10.01 2.46
C ARG A 5 70.78 -10.85 3.23
N LEU A 6 69.54 -10.35 3.29
CA LEU A 6 68.44 -10.76 2.39
C LEU A 6 67.22 -9.82 2.50
N PHE A 7 66.65 -9.44 1.35
CA PHE A 7 65.36 -8.77 1.18
C PHE A 7 64.21 -9.80 1.22
N ALA A 8 63.09 -9.47 1.86
CA ALA A 8 61.74 -10.01 1.58
C ALA A 8 60.71 -9.01 2.15
N LEU A 9 60.17 -8.07 1.36
CA LEU A 9 58.93 -8.15 0.58
C LEU A 9 57.68 -8.62 1.37
N SER A 10 56.80 -7.64 1.59
CA SER A 10 55.33 -7.69 1.62
C SER A 10 54.61 -8.79 2.38
N SER A 11 53.85 -8.39 3.39
CA SER A 11 52.51 -8.96 3.65
C SER A 11 51.64 -7.92 4.34
N VAL A 12 50.88 -7.18 3.53
CA VAL A 12 49.65 -6.51 3.97
C VAL A 12 48.58 -7.60 4.03
N VAL A 13 48.14 -7.95 5.23
CA VAL A 13 46.90 -8.72 5.47
C VAL A 13 46.12 -7.82 6.44
N GLY A 14 45.18 -7.00 5.99
CA GLY A 14 43.93 -7.46 5.41
C GLY A 14 42.91 -7.57 6.55
N LEU A 15 42.52 -6.44 7.13
CA LEU A 15 41.38 -6.33 8.04
C LEU A 15 40.12 -6.65 7.23
N VAL A 16 39.75 -7.93 7.20
CA VAL A 16 38.44 -8.37 6.70
C VAL A 16 37.43 -8.01 7.78
N GLY A 17 36.95 -6.76 7.72
CA GLY A 17 35.69 -6.40 8.34
C GLY A 17 34.59 -7.22 7.68
N VAL A 18 34.10 -8.23 8.38
CA VAL A 18 32.79 -8.83 8.09
C VAL A 18 31.73 -7.78 8.38
N VAL A 19 31.51 -6.89 7.41
CA VAL A 19 30.37 -6.00 7.41
C VAL A 19 29.15 -6.88 7.25
N GLY A 20 28.31 -6.93 8.28
CA GLY A 20 27.10 -7.72 8.30
C GLY A 20 26.21 -7.37 7.11
N CYS A 21 26.06 -8.30 6.17
CA CYS A 21 25.05 -8.25 5.11
C CYS A 21 23.67 -8.59 5.69
N SER A 22 23.23 -7.93 6.75
CA SER A 22 21.94 -8.23 7.38
C SER A 22 21.06 -7.01 7.67
N ASP A 23 21.58 -5.79 7.54
CA ASP A 23 20.82 -4.57 7.89
C ASP A 23 20.62 -3.59 6.71
N ALA A 24 20.95 -3.98 5.47
CA ALA A 24 20.90 -3.08 4.30
C ALA A 24 19.85 -3.44 3.22
N ILE A 25 19.03 -4.48 3.42
CA ILE A 25 17.94 -4.82 2.49
C ILE A 25 16.58 -4.56 3.17
N GLN A 26 16.34 -3.34 3.65
CA GLN A 26 15.02 -2.96 4.15
C GLN A 26 14.67 -1.49 3.90
N ALA A 27 15.46 -0.77 3.12
CA ALA A 27 15.18 0.61 2.79
C ALA A 27 15.11 0.82 1.27
N ALA A 28 14.01 1.46 0.88
CA ALA A 28 13.67 2.02 -0.43
C ALA A 28 12.93 1.07 -1.39
N ASN A 29 11.62 0.92 -1.18
CA ASN A 29 10.74 0.76 -2.33
C ASN A 29 10.96 1.99 -3.23
N PRO A 30 11.43 1.84 -4.48
CA PRO A 30 11.79 2.98 -5.33
C PRO A 30 10.57 3.76 -5.83
N PHE A 31 9.36 3.26 -5.58
CA PHE A 31 8.14 3.91 -6.02
C PHE A 31 7.59 4.83 -4.92
N PRO A 32 7.27 6.10 -5.25
CA PRO A 32 6.54 6.95 -4.34
C PRO A 32 5.17 6.33 -4.06
N GLU A 33 4.64 6.57 -2.86
CA GLU A 33 3.27 6.21 -2.54
C GLU A 33 2.30 6.92 -3.48
N LYS A 34 1.34 6.14 -3.98
CA LYS A 34 0.24 6.62 -4.82
C LYS A 34 -1.07 6.34 -4.10
N GLN A 35 -2.07 7.11 -4.49
CA GLN A 35 -3.44 6.89 -4.10
C GLN A 35 -4.35 7.06 -5.30
N ALA A 36 -5.47 6.36 -5.29
CA ALA A 36 -6.55 6.58 -6.22
C ALA A 36 -7.86 6.16 -5.59
N ARG A 37 -8.95 6.64 -6.17
CA ARG A 37 -10.30 6.21 -5.84
C ARG A 37 -11.03 5.72 -7.07
N CYS A 38 -11.99 4.84 -6.84
CA CYS A 38 -13.04 4.49 -7.78
C CYS A 38 -14.39 4.73 -7.11
N ASP A 39 -15.11 5.76 -7.55
CA ASP A 39 -16.47 6.04 -7.10
C ASP A 39 -17.46 5.28 -7.98
N PHE A 40 -18.19 4.33 -7.39
CA PHE A 40 -19.19 3.54 -8.12
C PHE A 40 -20.58 4.18 -8.09
N ARG A 41 -20.74 5.34 -7.46
CA ARG A 41 -22.02 6.03 -7.37
C ARG A 41 -22.37 6.73 -8.69
N PRO A 42 -23.67 6.81 -9.06
CA PRO A 42 -24.82 6.39 -8.26
C PRO A 42 -25.19 4.90 -8.40
N GLU A 43 -24.53 4.14 -9.29
CA GLU A 43 -24.90 2.74 -9.59
C GLU A 43 -24.83 1.84 -8.35
N LYS A 44 -23.79 2.04 -7.53
CA LYS A 44 -23.63 1.37 -6.24
C LYS A 44 -23.30 2.41 -5.17
N PRO A 45 -23.87 2.31 -3.95
CA PRO A 45 -23.59 3.23 -2.84
C PRO A 45 -22.23 2.89 -2.19
N GLN A 46 -21.18 2.79 -3.01
CA GLN A 46 -19.85 2.35 -2.64
C GLN A 46 -18.78 3.16 -3.38
N CYS A 47 -17.62 3.31 -2.75
CA CYS A 47 -16.45 3.89 -3.36
C CYS A 47 -15.21 3.17 -2.81
N THR A 48 -14.30 2.73 -3.67
CA THR A 48 -13.07 2.08 -3.24
C THR A 48 -11.90 3.05 -3.29
N ASP A 49 -11.18 3.17 -2.18
CA ASP A 49 -9.91 3.87 -2.09
C ASP A 49 -8.75 2.89 -2.04
N TRP A 50 -7.69 3.23 -2.76
CA TRP A 50 -6.36 2.65 -2.59
C TRP A 50 -5.43 3.73 -2.08
N ARG A 51 -4.78 3.47 -0.95
CA ARG A 51 -3.83 4.39 -0.30
C ARG A 51 -2.51 3.66 -0.08
N LYS A 52 -1.42 4.43 -0.03
CA LYS A 52 -0.04 3.92 0.17
C LYS A 52 0.36 2.87 -0.87
N PHE A 53 -0.21 2.91 -2.07
CA PHE A 53 0.16 1.95 -3.11
C PHE A 53 1.57 2.26 -3.61
N GLN A 54 2.46 1.27 -3.56
CA GLN A 54 3.86 1.44 -3.95
C GLN A 54 4.22 0.58 -5.16
N GLY A 55 3.51 0.79 -6.27
CA GLY A 55 3.76 0.13 -7.54
C GLY A 55 4.02 1.08 -8.71
N PRO A 56 4.48 0.53 -9.85
CA PRO A 56 4.86 1.34 -11.02
C PRO A 56 3.66 2.08 -11.63
N SER A 57 2.45 1.55 -11.52
CA SER A 57 1.23 2.15 -12.08
C SER A 57 -0.02 1.71 -11.32
N MET A 58 -1.03 2.59 -11.29
CA MET A 58 -2.38 2.29 -10.78
C MET A 58 -3.31 1.72 -11.87
N ALA A 59 -2.78 1.34 -13.04
CA ALA A 59 -3.55 0.87 -14.19
C ALA A 59 -4.47 -0.32 -13.86
N THR A 60 -4.08 -1.21 -12.93
CA THR A 60 -4.94 -2.30 -12.49
C THR A 60 -6.18 -1.77 -11.75
N MET A 61 -6.02 -0.79 -10.85
CA MET A 61 -7.13 -0.15 -10.15
C MET A 61 -8.06 0.58 -11.13
N GLN A 62 -7.48 1.29 -12.10
CA GLN A 62 -8.24 1.93 -13.17
C GLN A 62 -9.03 0.91 -13.99
N GLY A 63 -8.41 -0.22 -14.36
CA GLY A 63 -9.04 -1.29 -15.09
C GLY A 63 -10.24 -1.89 -14.34
N VAL A 64 -10.06 -2.19 -13.05
CA VAL A 64 -11.15 -2.66 -12.17
C VAL A 64 -12.28 -1.63 -12.08
N CYS A 65 -11.93 -0.35 -11.95
CA CYS A 65 -12.93 0.72 -11.91
C CYS A 65 -13.74 0.80 -13.21
N SER A 66 -13.05 0.78 -14.36
CA SER A 66 -13.66 0.89 -15.69
C SER A 66 -14.57 -0.27 -16.06
N ALA A 67 -14.46 -1.41 -15.36
CA ALA A 67 -15.34 -2.55 -15.55
C ALA A 67 -16.77 -2.30 -15.00
N THR A 68 -16.96 -1.26 -14.18
CA THR A 68 -18.29 -0.88 -13.68
C THR A 68 -18.84 0.30 -14.49
N PRO A 69 -20.04 0.18 -15.08
CA PRO A 69 -20.68 1.30 -15.76
C PRO A 69 -20.83 2.51 -14.84
N ASN A 70 -20.58 3.71 -15.39
CA ASN A 70 -20.68 5.00 -14.70
C ASN A 70 -19.74 5.19 -13.51
N ALA A 71 -18.80 4.28 -13.24
CA ALA A 71 -17.81 4.47 -12.20
C ALA A 71 -16.78 5.53 -12.60
N SER A 72 -16.37 6.35 -11.62
CA SER A 72 -15.40 7.43 -11.80
C SER A 72 -14.08 7.09 -11.13
N TYR A 73 -13.04 6.93 -11.93
CA TYR A 73 -11.68 6.73 -11.45
C TYR A 73 -10.95 8.07 -11.32
N ASN A 74 -10.24 8.27 -10.20
CA ASN A 74 -9.43 9.48 -10.00
C ASN A 74 -8.15 9.17 -9.20
N GLU A 75 -6.99 9.46 -9.80
CA GLU A 75 -5.69 9.36 -9.13
C GLU A 75 -5.42 10.58 -8.26
N GLY A 76 -4.74 10.39 -7.13
CA GLY A 76 -4.42 11.46 -6.19
C GLY A 76 -5.58 11.86 -5.28
N SER A 77 -6.77 11.28 -5.44
CA SER A 77 -7.96 11.60 -4.63
C SER A 77 -8.41 10.42 -3.77
N THR A 78 -9.12 10.73 -2.67
CA THR A 78 -9.83 9.78 -1.81
C THR A 78 -11.34 9.88 -2.00
N CYS A 79 -12.08 8.86 -1.61
CA CYS A 79 -13.53 8.82 -1.67
C CYS A 79 -14.15 9.99 -0.89
N PRO A 80 -15.23 10.60 -1.43
CA PRO A 80 -15.91 11.70 -0.75
C PRO A 80 -16.55 11.23 0.55
N VAL A 81 -16.51 12.04 1.60
CA VAL A 81 -16.98 11.63 2.94
C VAL A 81 -18.47 11.92 3.20
N GLU A 82 -19.12 12.66 2.31
CA GLU A 82 -20.54 12.99 2.44
C GLU A 82 -21.40 11.72 2.42
N ASP A 83 -22.28 11.58 3.41
CA ASP A 83 -23.14 10.40 3.65
C ASP A 83 -22.41 9.06 3.83
N MET A 84 -21.09 9.08 4.06
CA MET A 84 -20.29 7.89 4.32
C MET A 84 -20.59 7.34 5.73
N LEU A 85 -20.95 6.06 5.80
CA LEU A 85 -21.23 5.37 7.07
C LEU A 85 -19.97 4.73 7.66
N GLY A 86 -19.06 4.27 6.82
CA GLY A 86 -17.81 3.62 7.23
C GLY A 86 -17.21 2.81 6.08
N GLY A 87 -16.07 2.18 6.36
CA GLY A 87 -15.31 1.44 5.36
C GLY A 87 -14.84 0.08 5.84
N CYS A 88 -14.75 -0.85 4.90
CA CYS A 88 -14.11 -2.14 5.10
C CYS A 88 -12.70 -2.09 4.49
N GLN A 89 -11.69 -2.10 5.35
CA GLN A 89 -10.29 -1.97 4.98
C GLN A 89 -9.55 -3.30 5.01
N THR A 90 -8.75 -3.53 3.97
CA THR A 90 -7.74 -4.57 3.88
C THR A 90 -6.37 -3.93 3.71
N GLU A 91 -5.37 -4.46 4.40
CA GLU A 91 -3.96 -4.11 4.20
C GLU A 91 -3.28 -5.26 3.47
N SER A 92 -2.61 -4.93 2.37
CA SER A 92 -1.80 -5.88 1.60
C SER A 92 -0.41 -5.99 2.21
N GLY A 93 0.33 -7.06 1.90
CA GLY A 93 1.68 -7.29 2.45
C GLY A 93 2.73 -6.23 2.08
N ASP A 94 2.42 -5.37 1.11
CA ASP A 94 3.23 -4.20 0.69
C ASP A 94 2.82 -2.90 1.42
N GLY A 95 1.89 -2.96 2.38
CA GLY A 95 1.37 -1.79 3.10
C GLY A 95 0.28 -1.02 2.34
N THR A 96 -0.11 -1.46 1.14
CA THR A 96 -1.23 -0.86 0.40
C THR A 96 -2.51 -1.06 1.20
N LEU A 97 -3.21 0.04 1.48
CA LEU A 97 -4.52 0.02 2.11
C LEU A 97 -5.59 0.11 1.02
N GLN A 98 -6.42 -0.91 0.90
CA GLN A 98 -7.64 -0.87 0.11
C GLN A 98 -8.83 -0.72 1.05
N THR A 99 -9.60 0.35 0.92
CA THR A 99 -10.81 0.57 1.72
C THR A 99 -12.02 0.64 0.80
N ASN A 100 -13.01 -0.22 0.99
CA ASN A 100 -14.30 -0.07 0.35
C ASN A 100 -15.23 0.71 1.28
N TRP A 101 -15.56 1.94 0.91
CA TRP A 101 -16.42 2.84 1.66
C TRP A 101 -17.87 2.63 1.28
N PHE A 102 -18.74 2.64 2.28
CA PHE A 102 -20.17 2.44 2.14
C PHE A 102 -20.90 3.73 2.49
N TYR A 103 -21.83 4.10 1.63
CA TYR A 103 -22.66 5.29 1.79
C TYR A 103 -24.07 4.88 2.16
N LYS A 104 -24.77 5.81 2.81
CA LYS A 104 -26.16 5.62 3.18
C LYS A 104 -27.01 5.25 1.95
N SER A 105 -27.73 4.14 2.06
CA SER A 105 -28.62 3.61 1.03
C SER A 105 -29.70 2.71 1.66
N ASP A 106 -30.52 2.07 0.83
CA ASP A 106 -31.48 1.07 1.32
C ASP A 106 -30.82 -0.18 1.91
N ASP A 107 -29.60 -0.53 1.44
CA ASP A 107 -28.82 -1.68 1.89
C ASP A 107 -27.97 -1.38 3.13
N TYR A 108 -27.51 -0.13 3.29
CA TYR A 108 -26.69 0.33 4.41
C TYR A 108 -27.32 1.59 4.99
N LYS A 109 -28.06 1.45 6.09
CA LYS A 109 -28.82 2.55 6.70
C LYS A 109 -28.03 3.21 7.82
N GLU A 110 -27.21 2.43 8.51
CA GLU A 110 -26.44 2.87 9.67
C GLU A 110 -25.05 2.22 9.72
N VAL A 111 -24.20 2.76 10.61
CA VAL A 111 -22.82 2.30 10.80
C VAL A 111 -22.76 0.79 11.14
N ALA A 112 -23.74 0.29 11.89
CA ALA A 112 -23.80 -1.11 12.30
C ALA A 112 -23.93 -2.07 11.10
N ASP A 113 -24.62 -1.66 10.03
CA ASP A 113 -24.74 -2.46 8.80
C ASP A 113 -23.37 -2.65 8.15
N VAL A 114 -22.56 -1.59 8.11
CA VAL A 114 -21.21 -1.62 7.54
C VAL A 114 -20.27 -2.44 8.43
N GLN A 115 -20.34 -2.28 9.75
CA GLN A 115 -19.53 -3.09 10.68
C GLN A 115 -19.82 -4.59 10.53
N LYS A 116 -21.10 -4.95 10.40
CA LYS A 116 -21.50 -6.33 10.11
C LYS A 116 -20.92 -6.80 8.78
N LYS A 117 -21.04 -5.99 7.72
CA LYS A 117 -20.46 -6.30 6.40
C LYS A 117 -18.96 -6.55 6.46
N CYS A 118 -18.21 -5.70 7.16
CA CYS A 118 -16.76 -5.88 7.29
C CYS A 118 -16.41 -7.16 8.06
N THR A 119 -17.21 -7.50 9.07
CA THR A 119 -17.06 -8.75 9.84
C THR A 119 -17.29 -9.97 8.94
N ASP A 120 -18.36 -9.96 8.15
CA ASP A 120 -18.68 -11.04 7.20
C ASP A 120 -17.58 -11.20 6.13
N ASP A 121 -17.03 -10.08 5.65
CA ASP A 121 -15.92 -10.04 4.68
C ASP A 121 -14.55 -10.33 5.30
N LYS A 122 -14.45 -10.44 6.64
CA LYS A 122 -13.19 -10.59 7.39
C LYS A 122 -12.18 -9.47 7.11
N THR A 123 -12.69 -8.25 7.04
CA THR A 123 -11.92 -7.02 6.87
C THR A 123 -11.99 -6.17 8.13
N THR A 124 -11.17 -5.12 8.21
CA THR A 124 -11.16 -4.21 9.35
C THR A 124 -12.14 -3.07 9.11
N PHE A 125 -13.11 -2.88 10.00
CA PHE A 125 -13.97 -1.70 9.96
C PHE A 125 -13.15 -0.44 10.28
N VAL A 126 -13.32 0.61 9.48
CA VAL A 126 -12.72 1.94 9.69
C VAL A 126 -13.79 3.03 9.60
N ASN A 127 -13.65 4.05 10.45
CA ASN A 127 -14.51 5.23 10.42
C ASN A 127 -14.16 6.12 9.21
N PRO A 128 -15.10 6.94 8.70
CA PRO A 128 -14.82 7.96 7.69
C PRO A 128 -13.64 8.85 8.11
N SER A 129 -12.74 9.15 7.17
CA SER A 129 -11.51 9.93 7.38
C SER A 129 -11.40 11.12 6.46
#